data_AF-A0A537Q522-F1
#
_entry.id   AF-A0A537Q522-F1
#
_cell.length_a   1.000
_cell.length_b   1.000
_cell.length_c   1.000
_cell.angle_alpha   90.00
_cell.angle_beta   90.00
_cell.angle_gamma   90.00
#
_symmetry.space_group_name_H-M   'P 1'
#
loop_
_entity.id
_entity.type
_entity.pdbx_description
1 polymer ?
#
loop_
_entity_poly.entity_id
_entity_poly.type
_entity_poly.pdbx_seq_one_letter_code
_entity_poly.pdbx_strand_id
1 'polypeptide(L)'
;KELLPVGSRFDGDAERPRAVSEYLLDRMLRAGADRICFVISPWKSDILQYYGARIAEAAIAYVVQPEPNGLCDAIFRALPLIGPEESVLVGLPDTVWLPEDGLAGLPEDKLAFLTFPVSRPEFFDAVATDRDGRVRQIHV
;
A
#
# COMPACT_ATOMS: atom_id res chain seq x y z
N LYS A 1 -5.00 12.75 3.26
CA LYS A 1 -6.08 11.83 3.73
C LYS A 1 -5.51 10.68 4.54
N GLU A 2 -4.26 10.33 4.31
CA GLU A 2 -3.49 9.20 4.81
C GLU A 2 -3.33 9.23 6.34
N LEU A 3 -3.20 10.42 6.93
CA LEU A 3 -3.10 10.61 8.39
C LEU A 3 -4.45 10.88 9.08
N LEU A 4 -5.58 10.71 8.38
CA LEU A 4 -6.88 10.85 9.03
C LEU A 4 -7.04 9.73 10.08
N PRO A 5 -7.44 10.07 11.31
CA PRO A 5 -7.66 9.07 12.34
C PRO A 5 -8.89 8.23 11.98
N VAL A 6 -8.67 6.95 11.79
CA VAL A 6 -9.69 5.94 11.53
C VAL A 6 -9.54 4.86 12.59
N GLY A 7 -10.46 4.87 13.56
CA GLY A 7 -10.40 3.97 14.71
C GLY A 7 -9.22 4.24 15.65
N SER A 8 -8.89 3.23 16.44
CA SER A 8 -7.85 3.29 17.45
C SER A 8 -7.00 2.01 17.46
N ARG A 9 -5.79 2.13 17.99
CA ARG A 9 -4.90 1.01 18.28
C ARG A 9 -4.48 1.07 19.75
N PHE A 10 -4.24 -0.08 20.35
CA PHE A 10 -3.65 -0.17 21.68
C PHE A 10 -2.14 -0.22 21.56
N ASP A 11 -1.45 0.69 22.24
CA ASP A 11 -0.01 0.74 22.40
C ASP A 11 0.29 0.53 23.89
N GLY A 12 0.48 -0.74 24.28
CA GLY A 12 0.42 -1.16 25.69
C GLY A 12 -0.98 -0.89 26.26
N ASP A 13 -1.04 -0.13 27.35
CA ASP A 13 -2.29 0.27 28.01
C ASP A 13 -2.91 1.55 27.43
N ALA A 14 -2.25 2.21 26.46
CA ALA A 14 -2.71 3.47 25.91
C ALA A 14 -3.44 3.27 24.57
N GLU A 15 -4.70 3.71 24.51
CA GLU A 15 -5.43 3.82 23.24
C GLU A 15 -4.93 5.04 22.47
N ARG A 16 -4.48 4.83 21.24
CA ARG A 16 -4.00 5.88 20.34
C ARG A 16 -4.83 5.92 19.07
N PRO A 17 -5.12 7.12 18.52
CA PRO A 17 -5.72 7.23 17.19
C PRO A 17 -4.84 6.53 16.17
N ARG A 18 -5.48 5.76 15.28
CA ARG A 18 -4.79 5.06 14.20
C ARG A 18 -4.99 5.82 12.89
N ALA A 19 -3.90 6.20 12.22
CA ALA A 19 -3.99 6.79 10.89
C ALA A 19 -4.46 5.75 9.86
N VAL A 20 -5.26 6.17 8.87
CA VAL A 20 -5.76 5.26 7.83
C VAL A 20 -4.63 4.53 7.09
N SER A 21 -3.49 5.19 6.88
CA SER A 21 -2.32 4.56 6.25
C SER A 21 -1.71 3.42 7.06
N GLU A 22 -1.85 3.41 8.37
CA GLU A 22 -1.37 2.29 9.20
C GLU A 22 -2.11 0.98 8.91
N TYR A 23 -3.32 1.02 8.35
CA TYR A 23 -4.00 -0.20 7.95
C TYR A 23 -3.26 -0.88 6.79
N LEU A 24 -2.85 -0.13 5.78
CA LEU A 24 -2.08 -0.67 4.68
C LEU A 24 -0.69 -1.14 5.13
N LEU A 25 0.00 -0.35 5.94
CA LEU A 25 1.33 -0.71 6.42
C LEU A 25 1.30 -2.01 7.21
N ASP A 26 0.35 -2.20 8.13
CA ASP A 26 0.23 -3.46 8.86
C ASP A 26 0.01 -4.66 7.92
N ARG A 27 -0.77 -4.49 6.85
CA ARG A 27 -1.02 -5.54 5.85
C ARG A 27 0.25 -5.87 5.05
N MET A 28 1.05 -4.86 4.70
CA MET A 28 2.34 -5.04 4.04
C MET A 28 3.35 -5.73 4.97
N LEU A 29 3.44 -5.32 6.23
CA LEU A 29 4.30 -5.94 7.24
C LEU A 29 3.91 -7.41 7.47
N ARG A 30 2.61 -7.70 7.57
CA ARG A 30 2.07 -9.07 7.68
C ARG A 30 2.39 -9.93 6.47
N ALA A 31 2.47 -9.32 5.28
CA ALA A 31 2.88 -9.99 4.04
C ALA A 31 4.41 -10.08 3.87
N GLY A 32 5.19 -9.69 4.89
CA GLY A 32 6.65 -9.86 4.92
C GLY A 32 7.46 -8.66 4.45
N ALA A 33 6.85 -7.50 4.22
CA ALA A 33 7.60 -6.30 3.88
C ALA A 33 8.56 -5.89 5.02
N ASP A 34 9.85 -5.83 4.72
CA ASP A 34 10.91 -5.41 5.65
C ASP A 34 11.38 -3.96 5.41
N ARG A 35 10.90 -3.35 4.31
CA ARG A 35 11.14 -1.96 3.93
C ARG A 35 9.87 -1.35 3.38
N ILE A 36 9.65 -0.08 3.71
CA ILE A 36 8.52 0.72 3.23
C ILE A 36 9.08 1.95 2.50
N CYS A 37 8.64 2.18 1.27
CA CYS A 37 8.93 3.40 0.53
C CYS A 37 7.65 4.24 0.40
N PHE A 38 7.60 5.37 1.10
CA PHE A 38 6.55 6.36 0.85
C PHE A 38 6.92 7.21 -0.36
N VAL A 39 6.01 7.26 -1.33
CA VAL A 39 6.08 8.24 -2.41
C VAL A 39 5.17 9.41 -2.03
N ILE A 40 5.75 10.57 -1.79
CA ILE A 40 5.06 11.76 -1.27
C ILE A 40 5.18 12.94 -2.24
N SER A 41 4.25 13.89 -2.19
CA SER A 41 4.45 15.17 -2.87
C SER A 41 5.46 16.04 -2.11
N PRO A 42 6.02 17.11 -2.73
CA PRO A 42 6.99 17.99 -2.06
C PRO A 42 6.46 18.63 -0.77
N TRP A 43 5.13 18.77 -0.66
CA TRP A 43 4.44 19.46 0.43
C TRP A 43 3.99 18.51 1.55
N LYS A 44 4.16 17.19 1.37
CA LYS A 44 3.66 16.12 2.25
C LYS A 44 4.70 15.69 3.31
N SER A 45 5.39 16.66 3.91
CA SER A 45 6.42 16.40 4.93
C SER A 45 5.86 15.96 6.27
N ASP A 46 4.55 16.11 6.49
CA ASP A 46 3.78 15.57 7.61
C ASP A 46 3.92 14.03 7.70
N ILE A 47 3.96 13.33 6.56
CA ILE A 47 4.15 11.86 6.53
C ILE A 47 5.51 11.48 7.12
N LEU A 48 6.57 12.22 6.76
CA LEU A 48 7.91 12.00 7.31
C LEU A 48 7.95 12.29 8.81
N GLN A 49 7.34 13.40 9.24
CA GLN A 49 7.27 13.75 10.66
C GLN A 49 6.53 12.70 11.49
N TYR A 50 5.48 12.10 10.91
CA TYR A 50 4.66 11.10 11.58
C TYR A 50 5.35 9.74 11.71
N TYR A 51 5.91 9.22 10.60
CA TYR A 51 6.46 7.87 10.56
C TYR A 51 7.96 7.78 10.87
N GLY A 52 8.70 8.88 10.71
CA GLY A 52 10.14 8.89 10.94
C GLY A 52 10.88 7.89 10.04
N ALA A 53 11.85 7.17 10.57
CA ALA A 53 12.72 6.29 9.79
C ALA A 53 12.35 4.80 9.87
N ARG A 54 11.34 4.42 10.68
CA ARG A 54 11.01 3.02 10.94
C ARG A 54 9.57 2.84 11.39
N ILE A 55 8.94 1.74 10.98
CA ILE A 55 7.69 1.23 11.56
C ILE A 55 7.88 -0.23 11.92
N ALA A 56 7.59 -0.60 13.17
CA ALA A 56 8.01 -1.88 13.74
C ALA A 56 9.51 -2.13 13.45
N GLU A 57 9.86 -3.25 12.82
CA GLU A 57 11.24 -3.54 12.40
C GLU A 57 11.56 -3.02 10.99
N ALA A 58 10.56 -2.62 10.20
CA ALA A 58 10.75 -2.25 8.80
C ALA A 58 11.32 -0.83 8.64
N ALA A 59 12.39 -0.72 7.84
CA ALA A 59 13.00 0.58 7.55
C ALA A 59 12.11 1.40 6.59
N ILE A 60 12.03 2.71 6.81
CA ILE A 60 11.24 3.61 5.98
C ILE A 60 12.15 4.50 5.14
N ALA A 61 11.84 4.60 3.85
CA ALA A 61 12.41 5.55 2.91
C ALA A 61 11.32 6.44 2.32
N TYR A 62 11.72 7.62 1.84
CA TYR A 62 10.83 8.59 1.24
C TYR A 62 11.38 9.00 -0.13
N VAL A 63 10.50 8.99 -1.12
CA VAL A 63 10.77 9.53 -2.44
C VAL A 63 9.73 10.59 -2.76
N VAL A 64 10.16 11.64 -3.45
CA VAL A 64 9.26 12.73 -3.85
C VAL A 64 8.77 12.49 -5.27
N GLN A 65 7.45 12.52 -5.45
CA GLN A 65 6.79 12.73 -6.74
C GLN A 65 6.49 14.22 -6.88
N PRO A 66 7.24 14.98 -7.72
CA PRO A 66 7.11 16.44 -7.78
C PRO A 66 5.75 16.92 -8.29
N GLU A 67 5.24 16.22 -9.31
CA GLU A 67 3.97 16.51 -9.99
C GLU A 67 3.07 15.28 -9.93
N PRO A 68 1.74 15.44 -9.78
CA PRO A 68 0.80 14.33 -9.62
C PRO A 68 0.52 13.60 -10.96
N ASN A 69 1.55 13.03 -11.58
CA ASN A 69 1.49 12.35 -12.88
C ASN A 69 0.93 10.91 -12.80
N GLY A 70 0.18 10.60 -11.74
CA GLY A 70 -0.46 9.31 -11.52
C GLY A 70 0.43 8.25 -10.85
N LEU A 71 -0.18 7.08 -10.63
CA LEU A 71 0.41 5.98 -9.87
C LEU A 71 1.61 5.35 -10.58
N CYS A 72 1.60 5.28 -11.91
CA CYS A 72 2.76 4.77 -12.66
C CYS A 72 4.00 5.63 -12.37
N ASP A 73 3.94 6.96 -12.56
CA ASP A 73 5.08 7.82 -12.23
C ASP A 73 5.51 7.62 -10.77
N ALA A 74 4.57 7.54 -9.82
CA ALA A 74 4.89 7.30 -8.41
C ALA A 74 5.67 6.00 -8.17
N ILE A 75 5.26 4.88 -8.77
CA ILE A 75 5.98 3.60 -8.67
C ILE A 75 7.39 3.72 -9.25
N PHE A 76 7.51 4.33 -10.43
CA PHE A 76 8.81 4.49 -11.11
C PHE A 76 9.77 5.40 -10.34
N ARG A 77 9.27 6.34 -9.53
CA ARG A 77 10.10 7.16 -8.63
C ARG A 77 10.81 6.32 -7.58
N ALA A 78 10.20 5.25 -7.09
CA ALA A 78 10.76 4.38 -6.06
C ALA A 78 11.84 3.42 -6.57
N LEU A 79 11.97 3.24 -7.90
CA LEU A 79 12.91 2.29 -8.50
C LEU A 79 14.36 2.35 -7.99
N PRO A 80 14.96 3.53 -7.72
CA PRO A 80 16.34 3.57 -7.22
C PRO A 80 16.56 2.87 -5.87
N LEU A 81 15.49 2.55 -5.14
CA LEU A 81 15.50 1.88 -3.84
C LEU A 81 15.16 0.39 -3.93
N ILE A 82 14.81 -0.10 -5.12
CA ILE A 82 14.30 -1.46 -5.36
C ILE A 82 15.36 -2.25 -6.13
N GLY A 83 15.77 -3.38 -5.57
CA GLY A 83 16.68 -4.33 -6.22
C GLY A 83 15.99 -5.08 -7.37
N PRO A 84 16.75 -5.58 -8.37
CA PRO A 84 16.19 -6.21 -9.56
C PRO A 84 15.39 -7.49 -9.28
N GLU A 85 15.72 -8.20 -8.20
CA GLU A 85 15.09 -9.47 -7.81
C GLU A 85 14.11 -9.30 -6.64
N GLU A 86 13.80 -8.06 -6.25
CA GLU A 86 12.94 -7.78 -5.11
C GLU A 86 11.47 -7.79 -5.51
N SER A 87 10.65 -8.51 -4.74
CA SER A 87 9.20 -8.44 -4.84
C SER A 87 8.68 -7.16 -4.18
N VAL A 88 7.72 -6.50 -4.82
CA VAL A 88 7.21 -5.19 -4.39
C VAL A 88 5.71 -5.26 -4.15
N LEU A 89 5.29 -4.85 -2.97
CA LEU A 89 3.90 -4.57 -2.66
C LEU A 89 3.59 -3.11 -2.96
N VAL A 90 2.53 -2.87 -3.72
CA VAL A 90 2.04 -1.51 -4.02
C VAL A 90 0.65 -1.36 -3.42
N GLY A 91 0.40 -0.23 -2.74
CA GLY A 91 -0.91 0.07 -2.20
C GLY A 91 -1.13 1.57 -2.01
N LEU A 92 -2.40 1.96 -1.99
CA LEU A 92 -2.80 3.34 -1.72
C LEU A 92 -3.04 3.52 -0.21
N PRO A 93 -2.37 4.51 0.42
CA PRO A 93 -2.37 4.68 1.88
C PRO A 93 -3.70 5.15 2.48
N ASP A 94 -4.72 5.40 1.68
CA ASP A 94 -6.06 5.82 2.12
C ASP A 94 -7.12 4.71 1.98
N THR A 95 -6.71 3.49 1.67
CA THR A 95 -7.62 2.35 1.49
C THR A 95 -7.60 1.43 2.72
N VAL A 96 -8.78 0.99 3.16
CA VAL A 96 -8.96 0.00 4.23
C VAL A 96 -9.76 -1.18 3.70
N TRP A 97 -9.28 -2.40 3.93
CA TRP A 97 -9.92 -3.62 3.45
C TRP A 97 -9.68 -4.79 4.41
N LEU A 98 -10.50 -5.83 4.30
CA LEU A 98 -10.34 -7.08 5.03
C LEU A 98 -10.38 -8.26 4.03
N PRO A 99 -9.70 -9.38 4.33
CA PRO A 99 -8.94 -9.66 5.55
C PRO A 99 -7.55 -8.98 5.58
N GLU A 100 -6.92 -8.94 6.76
CA GLU A 100 -5.62 -8.27 6.98
C GLU A 100 -4.42 -9.01 6.36
N ASP A 101 -4.58 -10.30 6.06
CA ASP A 101 -3.57 -11.17 5.47
C ASP A 101 -3.71 -11.30 3.95
N GLY A 102 -4.63 -10.56 3.31
CA GLY A 102 -4.91 -10.69 1.89
C GLY A 102 -3.69 -10.54 0.97
N LEU A 103 -2.72 -9.69 1.35
CA LEU A 103 -1.47 -9.54 0.60
C LEU A 103 -0.55 -10.76 0.73
N ALA A 104 -0.57 -11.48 1.86
CA ALA A 104 0.26 -12.66 2.07
C ALA A 104 -0.17 -13.87 1.22
N GLY A 105 -1.39 -13.85 0.69
CA GLY A 105 -1.90 -14.87 -0.23
C GLY A 105 -1.48 -14.66 -1.70
N LEU A 106 -0.83 -13.55 -2.02
CA LEU A 106 -0.39 -13.26 -3.39
C LEU A 106 0.93 -13.97 -3.70
N PRO A 107 1.13 -14.38 -4.96
CA PRO A 107 2.42 -14.91 -5.40
C PRO A 107 3.48 -13.81 -5.46
N GLU A 108 4.70 -14.12 -5.01
CA GLU A 108 5.82 -13.18 -4.96
C GLU A 108 6.61 -13.08 -6.28
N ASP A 109 6.46 -14.06 -7.16
CA ASP A 109 7.25 -14.26 -8.38
C ASP A 109 6.59 -13.71 -9.66
N LYS A 110 5.44 -13.04 -9.54
CA LYS A 110 4.66 -12.54 -10.67
C LYS A 110 3.84 -11.31 -10.30
N LEU A 111 3.44 -10.52 -11.31
CA LEU A 111 2.49 -9.44 -11.11
C LEU A 111 1.12 -10.01 -10.71
N ALA A 112 0.63 -9.62 -9.53
CA ALA A 112 -0.65 -10.04 -9.00
C ALA A 112 -1.46 -8.85 -8.48
N PHE A 113 -2.78 -8.98 -8.51
CA PHE A 113 -3.72 -8.00 -7.97
C PHE A 113 -4.52 -8.63 -6.84
N LEU A 114 -4.57 -7.96 -5.69
CA LEU A 114 -5.56 -8.28 -4.67
C LEU A 114 -6.90 -7.69 -5.08
N THR A 115 -7.86 -8.55 -5.44
CA THR A 115 -9.18 -8.13 -5.91
C THR A 115 -10.26 -8.47 -4.88
N PHE A 116 -11.30 -7.65 -4.83
CA PHE A 116 -12.45 -7.84 -3.94
C PHE A 116 -13.73 -7.95 -4.77
N PRO A 117 -14.64 -8.87 -4.43
CA PRO A 117 -15.93 -8.94 -5.11
C PRO A 117 -16.75 -7.69 -4.80
N VAL A 118 -17.30 -7.07 -5.85
CA VAL A 118 -18.19 -5.91 -5.74
C VAL A 118 -19.47 -6.14 -6.55
N SER A 119 -20.60 -5.66 -6.04
CA SER A 119 -21.90 -5.84 -6.69
C SER A 119 -22.09 -4.96 -7.93
N ARG A 120 -21.38 -3.82 -7.99
CA ARG A 120 -21.49 -2.80 -9.03
C ARG A 120 -20.10 -2.42 -9.54
N PRO A 121 -19.47 -3.26 -10.38
CA PRO A 121 -18.11 -3.04 -10.85
C PRO A 121 -17.95 -1.76 -11.69
N GLU A 122 -19.03 -1.19 -12.24
CA GLU A 122 -19.00 0.04 -13.04
C GLU A 122 -18.58 1.31 -12.28
N PHE A 123 -18.44 1.23 -10.95
CA PHE A 123 -17.97 2.33 -10.10
C PHE A 123 -16.52 2.16 -9.64
N PHE A 124 -15.83 1.12 -10.11
CA PHE A 124 -14.48 0.78 -9.71
C PHE A 124 -13.67 0.38 -10.93
N ASP A 125 -12.35 0.45 -10.78
CA ASP A 125 -11.47 -0.28 -11.68
C ASP A 125 -11.72 -1.78 -11.46
N ALA A 126 -12.13 -2.48 -12.52
CA ALA A 126 -12.56 -3.88 -12.45
C ALA A 126 -11.62 -4.79 -13.23
N VAL A 127 -11.37 -5.98 -12.69
CA VAL A 127 -10.49 -6.97 -13.31
C VAL A 127 -11.34 -8.16 -13.76
N ALA A 128 -11.35 -8.43 -15.06
CA ALA A 128 -11.94 -9.64 -15.60
C ALA A 128 -10.91 -10.79 -15.54
N THR A 129 -11.31 -11.91 -14.94
CA THR A 129 -10.47 -13.09 -14.77
C THR A 129 -11.06 -14.31 -15.49
N ASP A 130 -10.21 -15.26 -15.85
CA ASP A 130 -10.67 -16.58 -16.28
C ASP A 130 -10.93 -17.51 -15.09
N ARG A 131 -11.31 -18.76 -15.38
CA ARG A 131 -11.63 -19.78 -14.35
C ARG A 131 -10.44 -20.13 -13.45
N ASP A 132 -9.22 -19.87 -13.91
CA ASP A 132 -7.99 -20.14 -13.16
C ASP A 132 -7.49 -18.89 -12.40
N GLY A 133 -8.29 -17.81 -12.38
CA GLY A 133 -7.96 -16.56 -11.71
C GLY A 133 -6.95 -15.70 -12.45
N ARG A 134 -6.62 -16.00 -13.72
CA ARG A 134 -5.70 -15.19 -14.51
C ARG A 134 -6.39 -13.96 -15.05
N VAL A 135 -5.72 -12.82 -14.96
CA VAL A 135 -6.21 -11.54 -15.50
C VAL A 135 -6.32 -11.64 -17.02
N ARG A 136 -7.52 -11.34 -17.55
CA ARG A 136 -7.81 -11.25 -18.99
C ARG A 136 -7.93 -9.81 -19.45
N GLN A 137 -8.52 -8.95 -18.62
CA GLN A 137 -8.73 -7.55 -18.95
C GLN A 137 -8.83 -6.70 -17.68
N ILE A 138 -8.37 -5.46 -17.78
CA ILE A 138 -8.59 -4.41 -16.78
C ILE A 138 -9.53 -3.37 -17.39
N HIS A 139 -10.55 -3.00 -16.63
CA HIS A 139 -11.50 -1.94 -16.94
C HIS A 139 -11.21 -0.77 -16.01
N VAL A 140 -10.98 0.41 -16.57
CA VAL A 140 -10.67 1.68 -15.88
C VAL A 140 -11.71 2.71 -16.30
#